data_AF-A0A6V7JXL3-F1
#
_entry.id   AF-A0A6V7JXL3-F1
#
_cell.length_a   1.000
_cell.length_b   1.000
_cell.length_c   1.000
_cell.angle_alpha   90.00
_cell.angle_beta   90.00
_cell.angle_gamma   90.00
#
_symmetry.space_group_name_H-M   'P 1'
#
loop_
_entity.id
_entity.type
_entity.pdbx_description
1 polymer ?
#
loop_
_entity_poly.entity_id
_entity_poly.type
_entity_poly.pdbx_seq_one_letter_code
_entity_poly.pdbx_strand_id
1 'polypeptide(L)'
;SKILSLQLLLGILQNAGPVLRSNEMFVIAIKQYLCVALSKNGVSSVPEVFELSLALFLALLARFKVHLKMQIEVFFKEIFMNILETSSSSFEHKWMVIHALTRICADAQSVVDIYVNYDCDLSAANLFERLVNDLSKIAQGRQALELGALPNQEKSMRIRGLECLVSILKCMVEWSRDLYINPGTPVDQHVPTEPPDPPSLPRYGSAGSLSSANSSLVGNKELPDTPEQFEVQKQQKEVWEAGIEIFNRKPSKGIQYLQEQNLLGTSIEEVA
;
A
#
# COMPACT_ATOMS: atom_id res chain seq x y z
N SER A 1 -26.00 18.19 6.98
CA SER A 1 -25.43 17.31 8.01
C SER A 1 -24.18 16.64 7.47
N LYS A 2 -23.06 16.65 8.19
CA LYS A 2 -21.77 16.06 7.73
C LYS A 2 -21.89 14.57 7.41
N ILE A 3 -22.56 13.80 8.26
CA ILE A 3 -22.75 12.35 8.12
C ILE A 3 -23.50 12.01 6.83
N LEU A 4 -24.64 12.68 6.60
CA LEU A 4 -25.42 12.48 5.38
C LEU A 4 -24.60 12.79 4.11
N SER A 5 -23.80 13.85 4.14
CA SER A 5 -22.91 14.17 3.01
C SER A 5 -21.89 13.05 2.75
N LEU A 6 -21.27 12.48 3.79
CA LEU A 6 -20.34 11.36 3.66
C LEU A 6 -21.04 10.09 3.14
N GLN A 7 -22.26 9.80 3.60
CA GLN A 7 -23.05 8.67 3.12
C GLN A 7 -23.42 8.80 1.64
N LEU A 8 -23.84 10.00 1.20
CA LEU A 8 -24.15 10.26 -0.21
C LEU A 8 -22.90 10.14 -1.09
N LEU A 9 -21.77 10.68 -0.65
CA LEU A 9 -20.48 10.52 -1.35
C LEU A 9 -20.07 9.06 -1.45
N LEU A 10 -20.27 8.27 -0.38
CA LEU A 10 -19.98 6.84 -0.38
C LEU A 10 -20.84 6.11 -1.41
N GLY A 11 -22.14 6.44 -1.47
CA GLY A 11 -23.05 5.91 -2.49
C GLY A 11 -22.60 6.25 -3.91
N ILE A 12 -22.16 7.49 -4.17
CA ILE A 12 -21.65 7.89 -5.49
C ILE A 12 -20.42 7.07 -5.88
N LEU A 13 -19.43 6.93 -4.99
CA LEU A 13 -18.20 6.20 -5.29
C LEU A 13 -18.43 4.70 -5.49
N GLN A 14 -19.27 4.09 -4.65
CA GLN A 14 -19.57 2.66 -4.73
C GLN A 14 -20.32 2.30 -6.03
N ASN A 15 -21.09 3.23 -6.57
CA ASN A 15 -21.88 3.05 -7.80
C ASN A 15 -21.26 3.73 -9.03
N ALA A 16 -20.04 4.25 -8.93
CA ALA A 16 -19.37 4.91 -10.04
C ALA A 16 -19.07 3.91 -11.18
N GLY A 17 -19.75 4.08 -12.31
CA GLY A 17 -19.51 3.33 -13.54
C GLY A 17 -18.17 3.68 -14.21
N PRO A 18 -17.72 2.91 -15.23
CA PRO A 18 -16.41 3.11 -15.87
C PRO A 18 -16.15 4.54 -16.35
N VAL A 19 -17.15 5.17 -16.99
CA VAL A 19 -17.04 6.54 -17.52
C VAL A 19 -16.75 7.56 -16.41
N LEU A 20 -17.43 7.45 -15.27
CA LEU A 20 -17.21 8.37 -14.15
C LEU A 20 -15.85 8.11 -13.48
N ARG A 21 -15.44 6.83 -13.40
CA ARG A 21 -14.14 6.44 -12.82
C ARG A 21 -12.94 6.98 -13.60
N SER A 22 -13.04 7.06 -14.93
CA SER A 22 -11.98 7.58 -15.79
C SER A 22 -12.15 9.07 -16.14
N ASN A 23 -13.18 9.76 -15.64
CA ASN A 23 -13.40 11.16 -15.94
C ASN A 23 -12.38 12.04 -15.20
N GLU A 24 -11.54 12.77 -15.94
CA GLU A 24 -10.45 13.58 -15.38
C GLU A 24 -10.94 14.62 -14.37
N MET A 25 -12.02 15.34 -14.68
CA MET A 25 -12.57 16.36 -13.78
C MET A 25 -13.07 15.75 -12.47
N PHE A 26 -13.69 14.57 -12.54
CA PHE A 26 -14.13 13.85 -11.36
C PHE A 26 -12.95 13.34 -10.53
N VAL A 27 -11.93 12.78 -11.17
CA VAL A 27 -10.69 12.34 -10.51
C VAL A 27 -9.97 13.52 -9.85
N ILE A 28 -9.88 14.67 -10.51
CA ILE A 28 -9.30 15.91 -9.94
C ILE A 28 -10.11 16.33 -8.71
N ALA A 29 -11.45 16.32 -8.79
CA ALA A 29 -12.29 16.66 -7.66
C ALA A 29 -12.11 15.71 -6.47
N ILE A 30 -11.95 14.41 -6.73
CA ILE A 30 -11.60 13.43 -5.69
C ILE A 30 -10.27 13.81 -5.03
N LYS A 31 -9.22 14.03 -5.82
CA LYS A 31 -7.88 14.35 -5.31
C LYS A 31 -7.85 15.63 -4.48
N GLN A 32 -8.45 16.70 -4.99
CA GLN A 32 -8.31 18.05 -4.42
C GLN A 32 -9.29 18.33 -3.28
N TYR A 33 -10.49 17.75 -3.32
CA TYR A 33 -11.52 18.04 -2.32
C TYR A 33 -11.79 16.86 -1.42
N LEU A 34 -12.16 15.71 -1.99
CA LEU A 34 -12.56 14.56 -1.19
C LEU A 34 -11.40 14.04 -0.37
N CYS A 35 -10.23 13.81 -0.98
CA CYS A 35 -9.10 13.24 -0.27
C CYS A 35 -8.60 14.15 0.84
N VAL A 36 -8.55 15.45 0.59
CA VAL A 36 -8.21 16.46 1.62
C VAL A 36 -9.22 16.46 2.77
N ALA A 37 -10.52 16.35 2.47
CA ALA A 37 -11.55 16.26 3.49
C ALA A 37 -11.46 14.96 4.30
N LEU A 38 -11.16 13.84 3.65
CA LEU A 38 -10.96 12.54 4.28
C LEU A 38 -9.73 12.52 5.19
N SER A 39 -8.61 13.10 4.78
CA SER A 39 -7.41 13.19 5.64
C SER A 39 -7.71 13.94 6.94
N LYS A 40 -8.54 14.98 6.90
CA LYS A 40 -8.97 15.73 8.09
C LYS A 40 -9.96 14.96 8.96
N ASN A 41 -10.89 14.21 8.35
CA ASN A 41 -11.88 13.42 9.07
C ASN A 41 -11.33 12.06 9.56
N GLY A 42 -10.21 11.59 8.98
CA GLY A 42 -9.55 10.32 9.29
C GLY A 42 -8.88 10.26 10.67
N VAL A 43 -9.00 11.31 11.47
CA VAL A 43 -8.63 11.32 12.90
C VAL A 43 -9.75 11.89 13.76
N SER A 44 -10.98 11.86 13.26
CA SER A 44 -12.15 12.38 13.98
C SER A 44 -12.40 11.56 15.25
N SER A 45 -12.63 12.22 16.37
CA SER A 45 -13.03 11.58 17.63
C SER A 45 -14.47 11.05 17.63
N VAL A 46 -15.27 11.35 16.59
CA VAL A 46 -16.64 10.87 16.44
C VAL A 46 -16.60 9.55 15.65
N PRO A 47 -16.89 8.39 16.27
CA PRO A 47 -16.68 7.08 15.65
C PRO A 47 -17.42 6.91 14.31
N GLU A 48 -18.65 7.39 14.21
CA GLU A 48 -19.44 7.31 12.97
C GLU A 48 -18.82 8.09 11.79
N VAL A 49 -18.22 9.25 12.07
CA VAL A 49 -17.54 10.06 11.05
C VAL A 49 -16.25 9.37 10.61
N PHE A 50 -15.53 8.79 11.56
CA PHE A 50 -14.31 8.02 11.29
C PHE A 50 -14.61 6.76 10.47
N GLU A 51 -15.62 5.99 10.86
CA GLU A 51 -16.07 4.80 10.14
C GLU A 51 -16.46 5.11 8.69
N LEU A 52 -17.27 6.16 8.47
CA LEU A 52 -17.62 6.60 7.11
C LEU A 52 -16.39 7.04 6.31
N SER A 53 -15.40 7.66 6.96
CA SER A 53 -14.15 8.05 6.32
C SER A 53 -13.32 6.85 5.87
N LEU A 54 -13.23 5.80 6.71
CA LEU A 54 -12.61 4.53 6.35
C LEU A 54 -13.36 3.82 5.22
N ALA A 55 -14.71 3.82 5.25
CA ALA A 55 -15.51 3.23 4.19
C ALA A 55 -15.32 3.95 2.83
N LEU A 56 -15.23 5.28 2.85
CA LEU A 56 -14.92 6.09 1.67
C LEU A 56 -13.53 5.78 1.13
N PHE A 57 -12.52 5.68 2.01
CA PHE A 57 -11.17 5.29 1.60
C PHE A 57 -11.16 3.90 0.94
N LEU A 58 -11.81 2.89 1.53
CA LEU A 58 -11.88 1.56 0.95
C LEU A 58 -12.56 1.56 -0.43
N ALA A 59 -13.59 2.40 -0.62
CA ALA A 59 -14.24 2.58 -1.92
C ALA A 59 -13.29 3.23 -2.94
N LEU A 60 -12.50 4.24 -2.53
CA LEU A 60 -11.48 4.87 -3.36
C LEU A 60 -10.38 3.89 -3.75
N LEU A 61 -9.88 3.09 -2.81
CA LEU A 61 -8.87 2.07 -3.08
C LEU A 61 -9.39 1.02 -4.08
N ALA A 62 -10.61 0.53 -3.89
CA ALA A 62 -11.19 -0.48 -4.76
C ALA A 62 -11.45 0.00 -6.20
N ARG A 63 -11.75 1.30 -6.40
CA ARG A 63 -12.28 1.79 -7.68
C ARG A 63 -11.44 2.87 -8.37
N PHE A 64 -10.58 3.57 -7.63
CA PHE A 64 -9.85 4.75 -8.10
C PHE A 64 -8.34 4.67 -7.82
N LYS A 65 -7.81 3.55 -7.29
CA LYS A 65 -6.39 3.43 -6.87
C LYS A 65 -5.38 3.84 -7.94
N VAL A 66 -5.65 3.52 -9.19
CA VAL A 66 -4.79 3.87 -10.34
C VAL A 66 -4.56 5.38 -10.48
N HIS A 67 -5.47 6.19 -9.96
CA HIS A 67 -5.36 7.64 -9.99
C HIS A 67 -4.79 8.22 -8.70
N LEU A 68 -4.72 7.47 -7.59
CA LEU A 68 -4.61 8.01 -6.24
C LEU A 68 -3.34 7.58 -5.49
N LYS A 69 -2.25 7.23 -6.18
CA LYS A 69 -0.99 6.75 -5.57
C LYS A 69 -0.54 7.64 -4.39
N MET A 70 -0.37 8.94 -4.62
CA MET A 70 0.06 9.88 -3.57
C MET A 70 -0.95 9.99 -2.42
N GLN A 71 -2.26 10.00 -2.72
CA GLN A 71 -3.30 10.13 -1.71
C GLN A 71 -3.40 8.86 -0.86
N ILE A 72 -3.22 7.68 -1.46
CA ILE A 72 -3.19 6.40 -0.76
C ILE A 72 -2.01 6.39 0.22
N GLU A 73 -0.81 6.82 -0.18
CA GLU A 73 0.31 6.94 0.75
C GLU A 73 -0.04 7.81 1.96
N VAL A 74 -0.59 9.01 1.72
CA VAL A 74 -1.01 9.93 2.77
C VAL A 74 -2.04 9.28 3.70
N PHE A 75 -3.04 8.60 3.15
CA PHE A 75 -4.05 7.93 3.98
C PHE A 75 -3.45 6.81 4.83
N PHE A 76 -2.59 5.97 4.26
CA PHE A 76 -1.92 4.92 5.04
C PHE A 76 -1.07 5.50 6.17
N LYS A 77 -0.25 6.52 5.90
CA LYS A 77 0.63 7.14 6.91
C LYS A 77 -0.17 7.87 7.99
N GLU A 78 -1.03 8.79 7.58
CA GLU A 78 -1.68 9.76 8.47
C GLU A 78 -2.91 9.21 9.17
N ILE A 79 -3.53 8.15 8.63
CA ILE A 79 -4.73 7.53 9.20
C ILE A 79 -4.41 6.14 9.73
N PHE A 80 -4.08 5.18 8.87
CA PHE A 80 -3.97 3.77 9.29
C PHE A 80 -2.82 3.57 10.28
N MET A 81 -1.59 3.89 9.86
CA MET A 81 -0.39 3.69 10.70
C MET A 81 -0.44 4.62 11.90
N ASN A 82 -0.75 5.91 11.72
CA ASN A 82 -0.88 6.85 12.83
C ASN A 82 -1.85 6.38 13.94
N ILE A 83 -3.04 5.88 13.58
CA ILE A 83 -4.00 5.38 14.57
C ILE A 83 -3.47 4.11 15.27
N LEU A 84 -2.81 3.20 14.54
CA LEU A 84 -2.26 1.97 15.11
C LEU A 84 -1.02 2.20 15.98
N GLU A 85 -0.14 3.11 15.59
CA GLU A 85 1.14 3.39 16.25
C GLU A 85 0.98 4.33 17.45
N THR A 86 0.02 5.27 17.41
CA THR A 86 -0.18 6.23 18.49
C THR A 86 -0.89 5.61 19.69
N SER A 87 -0.35 5.79 20.90
CA SER A 87 -0.92 5.25 22.16
C SER A 87 -2.17 5.97 22.64
N SER A 88 -2.41 7.21 22.20
CA SER A 88 -3.61 7.99 22.55
C SER A 88 -4.87 7.58 21.77
N SER A 89 -4.74 6.77 20.73
CA SER A 89 -5.87 6.26 19.95
C SER A 89 -6.71 5.26 20.78
N SER A 90 -8.03 5.44 20.79
CA SER A 90 -8.90 4.52 21.52
C SER A 90 -8.92 3.12 20.91
N PHE A 91 -9.29 2.13 21.72
CA PHE A 91 -9.52 0.76 21.26
C PHE A 91 -10.46 0.70 20.05
N GLU A 92 -11.56 1.46 20.09
CA GLU A 92 -12.55 1.48 19.01
C GLU A 92 -11.97 1.94 17.67
N HIS A 93 -11.17 3.02 17.66
CA HIS A 93 -10.53 3.50 16.44
C HIS A 93 -9.51 2.49 15.89
N LYS A 94 -8.66 1.93 16.75
CA LYS A 94 -7.71 0.88 16.35
C LYS A 94 -8.45 -0.35 15.81
N TRP A 95 -9.55 -0.74 16.45
CA TRP A 95 -10.38 -1.86 16.02
C TRP A 95 -10.98 -1.65 14.63
N MET A 96 -11.53 -0.45 14.36
CA MET A 96 -12.04 -0.07 13.05
C MET A 96 -10.95 -0.10 11.97
N VAL A 97 -9.74 0.40 12.29
CA VAL A 97 -8.59 0.38 11.38
C VAL A 97 -8.15 -1.06 11.07
N ILE A 98 -8.03 -1.92 12.07
CA ILE A 98 -7.69 -3.34 11.88
C ILE A 98 -8.71 -4.01 10.96
N HIS A 99 -10.01 -3.78 11.17
CA HIS A 99 -11.06 -4.30 10.31
C HIS A 99 -10.93 -3.83 8.86
N ALA A 100 -10.59 -2.56 8.65
CA ALA A 100 -10.35 -2.03 7.31
C ALA A 100 -9.09 -2.67 6.67
N LEU A 101 -8.00 -2.80 7.42
CA LEU A 101 -6.77 -3.48 6.96
C LEU A 101 -7.02 -4.95 6.61
N THR A 102 -7.87 -5.66 7.34
CA THR A 102 -8.25 -7.04 7.01
C THR A 102 -8.86 -7.12 5.61
N ARG A 103 -9.70 -6.15 5.23
CA ARG A 103 -10.30 -6.10 3.88
C ARG A 103 -9.27 -5.80 2.80
N ILE A 104 -8.29 -4.95 3.09
CA ILE A 104 -7.20 -4.61 2.16
C ILE A 104 -6.29 -5.82 1.97
N CYS A 105 -5.88 -6.47 3.05
CA CYS A 105 -4.97 -7.63 3.04
C CYS A 105 -5.61 -8.88 2.42
N ALA A 106 -6.94 -8.93 2.31
CA ALA A 106 -7.67 -9.99 1.63
C ALA A 106 -7.67 -9.82 0.09
N ASP A 107 -7.31 -8.66 -0.45
CA ASP A 107 -7.15 -8.44 -1.89
C ASP A 107 -5.68 -8.55 -2.30
N ALA A 108 -5.32 -9.67 -2.94
CA ALA A 108 -3.93 -9.95 -3.33
C ALA A 108 -3.33 -8.86 -4.22
N GLN A 109 -4.11 -8.26 -5.11
CA GLN A 109 -3.62 -7.17 -5.95
C GLN A 109 -3.31 -5.93 -5.11
N SER A 110 -4.16 -5.55 -4.14
CA SER A 110 -3.87 -4.42 -3.26
C SER A 110 -2.60 -4.63 -2.44
N VAL A 111 -2.33 -5.85 -1.97
CA VAL A 111 -1.09 -6.17 -1.23
C VAL A 111 0.14 -5.97 -2.11
N VAL A 112 0.12 -6.48 -3.34
CA VAL A 112 1.22 -6.31 -4.31
C VAL A 112 1.38 -4.85 -4.71
N ASP A 113 0.27 -4.14 -4.97
CA ASP A 113 0.29 -2.72 -5.30
C ASP A 113 0.91 -1.91 -4.17
N ILE A 114 0.68 -2.25 -2.89
CA ILE A 114 1.30 -1.55 -1.77
C ILE A 114 2.82 -1.77 -1.77
N TYR A 115 3.29 -3.00 -1.99
CA TYR A 115 4.73 -3.28 -2.04
C TYR A 115 5.40 -2.57 -3.23
N VAL A 116 4.89 -2.78 -4.44
CA VAL A 116 5.48 -2.26 -5.67
C VAL A 116 5.44 -0.73 -5.73
N ASN A 117 4.31 -0.11 -5.36
CA ASN A 117 4.17 1.34 -5.52
C ASN A 117 4.86 2.16 -4.43
N TYR A 118 5.14 1.58 -3.26
CA TYR A 118 5.64 2.36 -2.13
C TYR A 118 6.96 1.83 -1.58
N ASP A 119 7.12 0.53 -1.39
CA ASP A 119 8.38 -0.04 -0.85
C ASP A 119 9.47 -0.14 -1.92
N CYS A 120 9.12 -0.44 -3.17
CA CYS A 120 10.07 -0.46 -4.30
C CYS A 120 10.31 0.93 -4.93
N ASP A 121 9.51 1.94 -4.59
CA ASP A 121 9.70 3.31 -5.09
C ASP A 121 10.67 4.08 -4.16
N LEU A 122 11.77 4.60 -4.74
CA LEU A 122 12.82 5.33 -4.03
C LEU A 122 12.30 6.58 -3.30
N SER A 123 11.21 7.18 -3.78
CA SER A 123 10.68 8.45 -3.27
C SER A 123 9.53 8.28 -2.27
N ALA A 124 8.96 7.09 -2.18
CA ALA A 124 7.79 6.80 -1.35
C ALA A 124 8.17 6.16 -0.01
N ALA A 125 7.24 6.14 0.95
CA ALA A 125 7.45 5.46 2.22
C ALA A 125 7.37 3.92 2.12
N ASN A 126 8.08 3.19 2.99
CA ASN A 126 7.91 1.73 3.14
C ASN A 126 6.59 1.38 3.85
N LEU A 127 5.47 1.41 3.12
CA LEU A 127 4.15 1.15 3.66
C LEU A 127 3.90 -0.34 3.93
N PHE A 128 4.36 -1.22 3.04
CA PHE A 128 4.21 -2.66 3.18
C PHE A 128 4.97 -3.15 4.42
N GLU A 129 6.24 -2.74 4.57
CA GLU A 129 7.05 -3.07 5.74
C GLU A 129 6.40 -2.60 7.05
N ARG A 130 5.95 -1.33 7.11
CA ARG A 130 5.26 -0.79 8.29
C ARG A 130 3.97 -1.54 8.60
N LEU A 131 3.16 -1.84 7.58
CA LEU A 131 1.93 -2.62 7.72
C LEU A 131 2.20 -3.99 8.36
N VAL A 132 3.17 -4.74 7.84
CA VAL A 132 3.53 -6.07 8.38
C VAL A 132 4.04 -5.96 9.82
N ASN A 133 4.86 -4.96 10.11
CA ASN A 133 5.39 -4.71 11.45
C ASN A 133 4.28 -4.40 12.47
N ASP A 134 3.33 -3.55 12.14
CA ASP A 134 2.25 -3.19 13.05
C ASP A 134 1.25 -4.34 13.26
N LEU A 135 0.89 -5.07 12.20
CA LEU A 135 0.08 -6.28 12.32
C LEU A 135 0.77 -7.34 13.19
N SER A 136 2.10 -7.47 13.09
CA SER A 136 2.90 -8.36 13.94
C SER A 136 2.85 -7.94 15.41
N LYS A 137 3.02 -6.65 15.72
CA LYS A 137 2.89 -6.13 17.10
C LYS A 137 1.49 -6.38 17.67
N ILE A 138 0.44 -6.21 16.85
CA ILE A 138 -0.95 -6.50 17.23
C ILE A 138 -1.13 -7.99 17.54
N ALA A 139 -0.66 -8.87 16.65
CA ALA A 139 -0.73 -10.33 16.83
C ALA A 139 -0.03 -10.81 18.11
N GLN A 140 1.09 -10.16 18.48
CA GLN A 140 1.83 -10.40 19.72
C GLN A 140 1.12 -9.91 20.98
N GLY A 141 0.07 -9.09 20.87
CA GLY A 141 -0.75 -8.64 22.00
C GLY A 141 -0.20 -7.42 22.77
N ARG A 142 0.96 -6.87 22.38
CA ARG A 142 1.60 -5.76 23.09
C ARG A 142 0.72 -4.51 23.18
N GLN A 143 0.03 -4.16 22.09
CA GLN A 143 -0.80 -2.95 22.02
C GLN A 143 -2.08 -3.03 22.88
N ALA A 144 -2.69 -4.21 23.01
CA ALA A 144 -3.94 -4.35 23.75
C ALA A 144 -3.74 -4.19 25.26
N LEU A 145 -2.57 -4.61 25.76
CA LEU A 145 -2.15 -4.41 27.16
C LEU A 145 -1.99 -2.92 27.49
N GLU A 146 -1.37 -2.14 26.59
CA GLU A 146 -1.18 -0.70 26.77
C GLU A 146 -2.50 0.08 26.83
N LEU A 147 -3.54 -0.42 26.17
CA LEU A 147 -4.88 0.20 26.14
C LEU A 147 -5.75 -0.15 27.34
N GLY A 148 -5.30 -1.06 28.22
CA GLY A 148 -6.14 -1.61 29.28
C GLY A 148 -7.37 -2.36 28.74
N ALA A 149 -7.24 -2.98 27.56
CA ALA A 149 -8.36 -3.67 26.90
C ALA A 149 -8.82 -4.89 27.72
N LEU A 150 -10.11 -5.23 27.59
CA LEU A 150 -10.64 -6.46 28.21
C LEU A 150 -9.96 -7.70 27.59
N PRO A 151 -9.79 -8.81 28.32
CA PRO A 151 -9.14 -10.01 27.78
C PRO A 151 -9.75 -10.52 26.46
N ASN A 152 -11.07 -10.40 26.30
CA ASN A 152 -11.77 -10.77 25.06
C ASN A 152 -11.46 -9.81 23.89
N GLN A 153 -11.28 -8.53 24.17
CA GLN A 153 -10.91 -7.51 23.19
C GLN A 153 -9.46 -7.72 22.71
N GLU A 154 -8.54 -7.97 23.65
CA GLU A 154 -7.15 -8.35 23.32
C GLU A 154 -7.13 -9.58 22.42
N LYS A 155 -7.82 -10.65 22.83
CA LYS A 155 -7.88 -11.89 22.05
C LYS A 155 -8.38 -11.64 20.63
N SER A 156 -9.41 -10.82 20.49
CA SER A 156 -9.99 -10.47 19.19
C SER A 156 -9.01 -9.67 18.32
N MET A 157 -8.29 -8.70 18.88
CA MET A 157 -7.23 -7.95 18.17
C MET A 157 -6.13 -8.87 17.67
N ARG A 158 -5.64 -9.76 18.52
CA ARG A 158 -4.57 -10.70 18.16
C ARG A 158 -4.99 -11.63 17.03
N ILE A 159 -6.20 -12.17 17.07
CA ILE A 159 -6.75 -13.01 16.00
C ILE A 159 -6.80 -12.23 14.69
N ARG A 160 -7.33 -11.00 14.68
CA ARG A 160 -7.39 -10.18 13.47
C ARG A 160 -6.01 -9.83 12.91
N GLY A 161 -5.04 -9.51 13.76
CA GLY A 161 -3.65 -9.29 13.34
C GLY A 161 -3.05 -10.50 12.64
N LEU A 162 -3.24 -11.70 13.22
CA LEU A 162 -2.81 -12.96 12.62
C LEU A 162 -3.53 -13.26 11.30
N GLU A 163 -4.85 -13.06 11.23
CA GLU A 163 -5.62 -13.24 9.99
C GLU A 163 -5.11 -12.36 8.85
N CYS A 164 -4.74 -11.11 9.13
CA CYS A 164 -4.15 -10.21 8.14
C CYS A 164 -2.79 -10.73 7.65
N LEU A 165 -1.90 -11.12 8.57
CA LEU A 165 -0.58 -11.67 8.23
C LEU A 165 -0.69 -12.95 7.41
N VAL A 166 -1.60 -13.85 7.79
CA VAL A 166 -1.87 -15.08 7.03
C VAL A 166 -2.42 -14.74 5.64
N SER A 167 -3.28 -13.73 5.53
CA SER A 167 -3.82 -13.28 4.23
C SER A 167 -2.71 -12.73 3.34
N ILE A 168 -1.81 -11.90 3.88
CA ILE A 168 -0.63 -11.40 3.15
C ILE A 168 0.24 -12.56 2.66
N LEU A 169 0.55 -13.54 3.51
CA LEU A 169 1.34 -14.70 3.12
C LEU A 169 0.65 -15.54 2.04
N LYS A 170 -0.67 -15.74 2.13
CA LYS A 170 -1.45 -16.43 1.10
C LYS A 170 -1.38 -15.67 -0.24
N CYS A 171 -1.47 -14.35 -0.22
CA CYS A 171 -1.34 -13.51 -1.41
C CYS A 171 0.04 -13.68 -2.06
N MET A 172 1.11 -13.69 -1.27
CA MET A 172 2.48 -13.93 -1.78
C MET A 172 2.63 -15.31 -2.43
N VAL A 173 2.03 -16.34 -1.83
CA VAL A 173 2.03 -17.69 -2.41
C VAL A 173 1.22 -17.76 -3.70
N GLU A 174 0.09 -17.06 -3.78
CA GLU A 174 -0.72 -16.99 -5.00
C GLU A 174 0.07 -16.37 -6.15
N TRP A 175 0.76 -15.25 -5.90
CA TRP A 175 1.59 -14.58 -6.91
C TRP A 175 2.86 -15.34 -7.30
N SER A 176 3.48 -16.06 -6.35
CA SER A 176 4.71 -16.79 -6.66
C SER A 176 4.45 -18.04 -7.50
N ARG A 177 3.25 -18.64 -7.45
CA ARG A 177 2.90 -19.82 -8.26
C ARG A 177 3.09 -19.60 -9.76
N ASP A 178 2.78 -18.40 -10.25
CA ASP A 178 2.93 -18.05 -11.67
C ASP A 178 4.41 -17.91 -12.08
N LEU A 179 5.30 -17.61 -11.12
CA LEU A 179 6.75 -17.56 -11.33
C LEU A 179 7.44 -18.94 -11.23
N TYR A 180 6.79 -19.91 -10.58
CA TYR A 180 7.32 -21.26 -10.33
C TYR A 180 6.75 -22.35 -11.25
N ILE A 181 6.18 -22.01 -12.40
CA ILE A 181 5.85 -23.01 -13.42
C ILE A 181 7.17 -23.64 -13.90
N ASN A 182 7.40 -24.89 -13.48
CA ASN A 182 8.61 -25.67 -13.75
C ASN A 182 8.99 -25.65 -15.25
N PRO A 183 10.24 -25.32 -15.62
CA PRO A 183 10.78 -25.51 -16.97
C PRO A 183 10.86 -26.99 -17.42
N GLY A 184 10.51 -27.92 -16.52
CA GLY A 184 10.72 -29.36 -16.67
C GLY A 184 9.45 -30.19 -16.82
N THR A 185 8.31 -29.62 -17.21
CA THR A 185 7.20 -30.46 -17.72
C THR A 185 7.50 -30.82 -19.17
N PRO A 186 7.80 -32.10 -19.50
CA PRO A 186 7.87 -32.51 -20.89
C PRO A 186 6.51 -32.24 -21.54
N VAL A 187 6.56 -31.70 -22.76
CA VAL A 187 5.40 -31.31 -23.59
C VAL A 187 4.48 -32.49 -23.94
N ASP A 188 4.86 -33.72 -23.61
CA ASP A 188 4.08 -34.93 -23.90
C ASP A 188 3.51 -35.58 -22.65
N GLN A 189 2.32 -35.14 -22.23
CA GLN A 189 1.24 -36.00 -21.72
C GLN A 189 -0.01 -35.14 -21.42
N HIS A 190 -0.53 -34.47 -22.44
CA HIS A 190 -1.90 -33.96 -22.40
C HIS A 190 -2.85 -35.09 -22.80
N VAL A 191 -3.32 -35.87 -21.83
CA VAL A 191 -4.58 -36.61 -21.98
C VAL A 191 -5.70 -35.59 -21.76
N PRO A 192 -6.61 -35.38 -22.73
CA PRO A 192 -7.68 -34.41 -22.57
C PRO A 192 -8.83 -35.03 -21.77
N THR A 193 -8.90 -34.72 -20.48
CA THR A 193 -10.10 -34.95 -19.66
C THR A 193 -10.46 -33.67 -18.95
N GLU A 194 -11.00 -32.70 -19.70
CA GLU A 194 -12.17 -31.87 -19.36
C GLU A 194 -12.32 -30.77 -20.42
N PRO A 195 -13.56 -30.37 -20.77
CA PRO A 195 -13.77 -29.30 -21.74
C PRO A 195 -13.28 -27.97 -21.17
N PRO A 196 -12.70 -27.08 -21.99
CA PRO A 196 -12.18 -25.80 -21.53
C PRO A 196 -13.34 -24.90 -21.10
N ASP A 197 -13.27 -24.41 -19.86
CA ASP A 197 -14.04 -23.25 -19.42
C ASP A 197 -13.77 -22.06 -20.38
N PRO A 198 -14.76 -21.17 -20.59
CA PRO A 198 -14.60 -20.04 -21.49
C PRO A 198 -13.45 -19.13 -21.02
N PRO A 199 -12.73 -18.48 -21.96
CA PRO A 199 -11.53 -17.73 -21.64
C PRO A 199 -11.84 -16.63 -20.62
N SER A 200 -11.16 -16.70 -19.48
CA SER A 200 -11.04 -15.57 -18.57
C SER A 200 -10.48 -14.37 -19.36
N LEU A 201 -11.18 -13.24 -19.24
CA LEU A 201 -10.88 -11.97 -19.87
C LEU A 201 -9.37 -11.64 -19.79
N PRO A 202 -8.80 -10.96 -20.81
CA PRO A 202 -7.41 -10.51 -20.72
C PRO A 202 -7.26 -9.62 -19.49
N ARG A 203 -6.50 -10.11 -18.51
CA ARG A 203 -6.15 -9.36 -17.30
C ARG A 203 -5.30 -8.20 -17.79
N TYR A 204 -5.84 -6.99 -17.64
CA TYR A 204 -5.13 -5.74 -17.85
C TYR A 204 -3.76 -5.86 -17.18
N GLY A 205 -2.71 -6.02 -18.00
CA GLY A 205 -1.36 -5.66 -17.59
C GLY A 205 -1.42 -4.22 -17.06
N SER A 206 -0.61 -3.94 -16.05
CA SER A 206 -0.49 -2.62 -15.43
C SER A 206 0.04 -1.60 -16.45
N ALA A 207 -0.78 -1.20 -17.42
CA ALA A 207 -0.62 -0.01 -18.22
C ALA A 207 -1.16 1.15 -17.38
N GLY A 208 -0.44 1.48 -16.30
CA GLY A 208 -0.86 2.44 -15.29
C GLY A 208 0.19 3.46 -14.87
N SER A 209 1.47 3.27 -15.25
CA SER A 209 2.49 4.32 -15.09
C SER A 209 2.39 5.34 -16.21
N LEU A 210 1.29 6.09 -16.23
CA LEU A 210 1.28 7.38 -16.92
C LEU A 210 2.05 8.36 -16.05
N SER A 211 3.31 8.53 -16.42
CA SER A 211 4.19 9.60 -15.95
C SER A 211 3.45 10.95 -16.00
N SER A 212 3.35 11.61 -14.86
CA SER A 212 3.03 13.04 -14.86
C SER A 212 4.22 13.76 -15.46
N ALA A 213 4.01 14.30 -16.66
CA ALA A 213 4.96 15.10 -17.39
C ALA A 213 5.44 16.30 -16.56
N ASN A 214 6.72 16.29 -16.20
CA ASN A 214 7.67 17.39 -16.39
C ASN A 214 9.04 17.05 -15.79
N SER A 215 9.87 16.33 -16.56
CA SER A 215 11.30 16.61 -16.63
C SER A 215 11.87 15.98 -17.89
N SER A 216 12.67 16.79 -18.56
CA SER A 216 13.18 16.65 -19.92
C SER A 216 14.34 15.65 -20.05
N LEU A 217 14.37 14.97 -21.20
CA LEU A 217 15.55 14.45 -21.92
C LEU A 217 16.37 13.35 -21.21
N VAL A 218 16.05 12.07 -21.48
CA VAL A 218 16.91 11.04 -22.11
C VAL A 218 16.01 9.81 -22.33
N GLY A 219 16.01 9.26 -23.53
CA GLY A 219 15.14 8.13 -23.90
C GLY A 219 15.50 6.86 -23.14
N ASN A 220 14.63 6.46 -22.21
CA ASN A 220 14.62 5.09 -21.68
C ASN A 220 13.47 4.33 -22.35
N LYS A 221 13.86 3.28 -23.08
CA LYS A 221 12.98 2.22 -23.58
C LYS A 221 12.30 1.62 -22.35
N GLU A 222 10.96 1.69 -22.26
CA GLU A 222 10.18 1.03 -21.21
C GLU A 222 10.53 -0.47 -21.21
N LEU A 223 11.39 -0.87 -20.27
CA LEU A 223 11.68 -2.26 -19.98
C LEU A 223 10.46 -2.87 -19.27
N PRO A 224 10.15 -4.16 -19.46
CA PRO A 224 9.07 -4.80 -18.73
C PRO A 224 9.35 -4.74 -17.22
N ASP A 225 8.31 -4.50 -16.42
CA ASP A 225 8.34 -4.60 -14.95
C ASP A 225 8.66 -6.04 -14.52
N THR A 226 9.94 -6.43 -14.46
CA THR A 226 10.34 -7.77 -13.99
C THR A 226 10.51 -7.77 -12.46
N PRO A 227 10.25 -8.91 -11.78
CA PRO A 227 10.50 -9.04 -10.34
C PRO A 227 11.93 -8.65 -9.92
N GLU A 228 12.92 -8.95 -10.77
CA GLU A 228 14.33 -8.63 -10.51
C GLU A 228 14.57 -7.11 -10.44
N GLN A 229 13.85 -6.32 -11.24
CA GLN A 229 13.97 -4.86 -11.19
C GLN A 229 13.44 -4.29 -9.86
N PHE A 230 12.33 -4.83 -9.35
CA PHE A 230 11.78 -4.42 -8.06
C PHE A 230 12.70 -4.80 -6.90
N GLU A 231 13.39 -5.95 -6.99
CA GLU A 231 14.40 -6.36 -6.03
C GLU A 231 15.59 -5.38 -6.02
N VAL A 232 16.13 -5.03 -7.20
CA VAL A 232 17.21 -4.04 -7.31
C VAL A 232 16.78 -2.66 -6.80
N GLN A 233 15.58 -2.20 -7.16
CA GLN A 233 15.06 -0.92 -6.67
C GLN A 233 14.89 -0.91 -5.15
N LYS A 234 14.35 -1.99 -4.58
CA LYS A 234 14.20 -2.12 -3.12
C LYS A 234 15.55 -2.15 -2.42
N GLN A 235 16.52 -2.91 -2.93
CA GLN A 235 17.87 -2.95 -2.37
C GLN A 235 18.53 -1.57 -2.42
N GLN A 236 18.44 -0.88 -3.56
CA GLN A 236 18.98 0.47 -3.70
C GLN A 236 18.33 1.44 -2.70
N LYS A 237 17.01 1.32 -2.50
CA LYS A 237 16.27 2.12 -1.53
C LYS A 237 16.77 1.89 -0.10
N GLU A 238 16.95 0.64 0.31
CA GLU A 238 17.44 0.31 1.66
C GLU A 238 18.82 0.90 1.93
N VAL A 239 19.71 0.89 0.92
CA VAL A 239 21.03 1.53 1.03
C VAL A 239 20.90 3.05 1.18
N TRP A 240 20.03 3.69 0.39
CA TRP A 240 19.75 5.13 0.55
C TRP A 240 19.20 5.46 1.93
N GLU A 241 18.20 4.72 2.41
CA GLU A 241 17.57 4.94 3.70
C GLU A 241 18.56 4.75 4.86
N ALA A 242 19.39 3.70 4.80
CA ALA A 242 20.48 3.49 5.77
C ALA A 242 21.48 4.64 5.75
N GLY A 243 21.87 5.11 4.56
CA GLY A 243 22.78 6.24 4.41
C GLY A 243 22.20 7.55 4.96
N ILE A 244 20.91 7.81 4.70
CA ILE A 244 20.17 8.96 5.23
C ILE A 244 20.08 8.88 6.75
N GLU A 245 19.81 7.70 7.33
CA GLU A 245 19.77 7.52 8.77
C GLU A 245 21.13 7.80 9.42
N ILE A 246 22.22 7.27 8.83
CA ILE A 246 23.58 7.54 9.28
C ILE A 246 23.90 9.03 9.14
N PHE A 247 23.50 9.67 8.03
CA PHE A 247 23.71 11.09 7.79
C PHE A 247 23.01 11.95 8.84
N ASN A 248 21.73 11.67 9.12
CA ASN A 248 20.94 12.39 10.12
C ASN A 248 21.54 12.30 11.53
N ARG A 249 22.27 11.21 11.83
CA ARG A 249 23.00 11.04 13.10
C ARG A 249 24.41 11.64 13.07
N LYS A 250 25.14 11.43 11.97
CA LYS A 250 26.56 11.79 11.74
C LYS A 250 26.77 12.11 10.25
N PRO A 251 26.63 13.37 9.82
CA PRO A 251 26.63 13.76 8.40
C PRO A 251 27.83 13.24 7.61
N SER A 252 29.05 13.43 8.13
CA SER A 252 30.28 12.97 7.48
C SER A 252 30.33 11.46 7.26
N LYS A 253 29.81 10.66 8.20
CA LYS A 253 29.76 9.20 8.05
C LYS A 253 28.67 8.76 7.07
N GLY A 254 27.57 9.49 7.00
CA GLY A 254 26.49 9.20 6.04
C GLY A 254 26.94 9.44 4.61
N ILE A 255 27.62 10.56 4.35
CA ILE A 255 28.23 10.84 3.04
C ILE A 255 29.26 9.76 2.68
N GLN A 256 30.18 9.45 3.60
CA GLN A 256 31.19 8.42 3.36
C GLN A 256 30.56 7.06 3.03
N TYR A 257 29.55 6.64 3.79
CA TYR A 257 28.84 5.39 3.54
C TYR A 257 28.20 5.38 2.14
N LEU A 258 27.50 6.45 1.76
CA LEU A 258 26.86 6.53 0.45
C LEU A 258 27.89 6.57 -0.71
N GLN A 259 29.07 7.17 -0.50
CA GLN A 259 30.18 7.13 -1.44
C GLN A 259 30.77 5.73 -1.58
N GLU A 260 30.98 5.01 -0.47
CA GLU A 260 31.44 3.61 -0.48
C GLU A 260 30.47 2.67 -1.21
N GLN A 261 29.17 2.99 -1.18
CA GLN A 261 28.13 2.27 -1.92
C GLN A 261 27.96 2.75 -3.38
N ASN A 262 28.80 3.68 -3.85
CA ASN A 262 28.76 4.29 -5.19
C ASN A 262 27.43 5.00 -5.52
N LEU A 263 26.72 5.49 -4.50
CA LEU A 263 25.47 6.24 -4.67
C LEU A 263 25.70 7.76 -4.73
N LEU A 264 26.84 8.23 -4.19
CA LEU A 264 27.29 9.62 -4.27
C LEU A 264 28.69 9.69 -4.85
N GLY A 265 28.98 10.76 -5.59
CA GLY A 265 30.33 11.04 -6.08
C GLY A 265 31.29 11.43 -4.96
N THR A 266 32.59 11.38 -5.25
CA THR A 266 33.65 11.62 -4.24
C THR A 266 34.03 13.09 -4.12
N SER A 267 33.65 13.91 -5.11
CA SER A 267 33.91 15.34 -5.11
C SER A 267 32.74 16.14 -4.52
N ILE A 268 33.04 17.34 -4.01
CA ILE A 268 32.02 18.26 -3.47
C ILE A 268 31.01 18.67 -4.56
N GLU A 269 31.47 18.75 -5.81
CA GLU A 269 30.66 19.12 -6.99
C GLU A 269 29.70 18.01 -7.42
N GLU A 270 30.04 16.73 -7.16
CA GLU A 270 29.16 15.59 -7.46
C GLU A 270 28.14 15.29 -6.35
N VAL A 271 28.31 15.90 -5.17
CA VAL A 271 27.42 15.72 -4.00
C VAL A 271 26.44 16.89 -3.84
N ALA A 272 26.77 18.07 -4.39
CA ALA A 272 25.96 19.30 -4.32
C ALA A 272 24.82 19.33 -5.35
#